data_AF-A0A818SEK3-F1
#
_entry.id   AF-A0A818SEK3-F1
#
_cell.length_a   1.000
_cell.length_b   1.000
_cell.length_c   1.000
_cell.angle_alpha   90.00
_cell.angle_beta   90.00
_cell.angle_gamma   90.00
#
_symmetry.space_group_name_H-M   'P 1'
#
loop_
_entity.id
_entity.type
_entity.pdbx_description
1 polymer ?
#
loop_
_entity_poly.entity_id
_entity_poly.type
_entity_poly.pdbx_seq_one_letter_code
_entity_poly.pdbx_strand_id
1 'polypeptide(L)'
;MSLLKCCTIRHKRTVKKLYHEEDIDNDVDTQRENEEEVEKYEGHDAENESENDGTKLIYFACETPNQHIIDILRSKRSTLQTFTVEQECIDYMILINDTIFLVIDGSPSTSFLEAIKSLKHIDSVFFYSSLPDIIDDINKGQYAYLVYLCETEETLIDSIRKSREELDQHIVTLSMYNIKEKATRDLSKEAGSFIFFQLFKNILKHMPTTDQAKKTMITTCRNYYRGKLTELVNIDEFDRTYKSADAIPWFVKDTFINKFINKVLRTEDVSVLYQFRFYIMDLSEQLEMKFLELKEKQKDVLRFYRHSQLNRDEVENFQRNIGNLISTNEYLSTSSQRSVAYDFAIKSPKRDGFERVLFEYQVDLNIVQTIIIADVREYSKFPEQVEFLVDIGKKSLFFYVKIFFLILI
;
A
#
# COMPACT_ATOMS: atom_id res chain seq x y z
N MET A 1 -53.81 17.77 16.70
CA MET A 1 -54.82 17.37 15.71
C MET A 1 -54.57 18.14 14.41
N SER A 2 -54.97 17.58 13.26
CA SER A 2 -55.10 18.24 11.92
C SER A 2 -53.88 19.00 11.34
N LEU A 3 -53.54 18.87 10.05
CA LEU A 3 -53.96 17.92 9.01
C LEU A 3 -52.91 17.94 7.88
N LEU A 4 -52.72 16.83 7.17
CA LEU A 4 -51.81 16.78 6.02
C LEU A 4 -52.34 17.63 4.85
N LYS A 5 -51.42 18.23 4.08
CA LYS A 5 -51.64 18.52 2.66
C LYS A 5 -50.61 17.78 1.81
N CYS A 6 -51.06 16.74 1.13
CA CYS A 6 -50.31 16.06 0.09
C CYS A 6 -50.28 16.94 -1.18
N CYS A 7 -49.20 16.88 -1.96
CA CYS A 7 -49.10 17.55 -3.25
C CYS A 7 -48.64 16.55 -4.32
N THR A 8 -49.61 16.08 -5.12
CA THR A 8 -49.38 15.08 -6.17
C THR A 8 -49.38 15.77 -7.52
N ILE A 9 -48.25 15.74 -8.24
CA ILE A 9 -48.18 16.16 -9.65
C ILE A 9 -47.91 14.93 -10.51
N ARG A 10 -48.70 14.76 -11.57
CA ARG A 10 -48.70 13.61 -12.48
C ARG A 10 -49.11 14.12 -13.86
N HIS A 11 -48.65 13.45 -14.93
CA HIS A 11 -48.73 13.83 -16.36
C HIS A 11 -47.49 14.58 -16.88
N LYS A 12 -47.05 14.37 -18.14
CA LYS A 12 -47.52 13.43 -19.19
C LYS A 12 -46.34 12.98 -20.05
N ARG A 13 -46.35 11.73 -20.55
CA ARG A 13 -45.49 11.31 -21.67
C ARG A 13 -46.07 11.89 -22.96
N THR A 14 -45.21 12.39 -23.84
CA THR A 14 -45.51 12.61 -25.26
C THR A 14 -44.35 12.07 -26.08
N VAL A 15 -44.64 11.15 -27.00
CA VAL A 15 -43.65 10.61 -27.94
C VAL A 15 -43.86 11.30 -29.29
N LYS A 16 -42.79 11.73 -29.94
CA LYS A 16 -42.75 11.98 -31.38
C LYS A 16 -41.53 11.27 -31.97
N LYS A 17 -41.79 10.25 -32.78
CA LYS A 17 -40.88 9.88 -33.88
C LYS A 17 -41.15 10.87 -35.03
N LEU A 18 -40.10 11.29 -35.72
CA LEU A 18 -40.15 11.63 -37.14
C LEU A 18 -38.90 11.02 -37.78
N TYR A 19 -39.10 10.18 -38.78
CA TYR A 19 -38.11 9.85 -39.80
C TYR A 19 -38.51 10.63 -41.05
N HIS A 20 -37.54 11.08 -41.81
CA HIS A 20 -37.63 11.13 -43.27
C HIS A 20 -36.22 11.21 -43.86
N GLU A 21 -35.94 10.28 -44.76
CA GLU A 21 -34.84 10.37 -45.74
C GLU A 21 -35.42 11.02 -47.01
N GLU A 22 -34.57 11.70 -47.79
CA GLU A 22 -34.55 11.66 -49.27
C GLU A 22 -33.33 12.44 -49.80
N ASP A 23 -32.48 11.70 -50.51
CA ASP A 23 -31.12 11.99 -51.02
C ASP A 23 -31.04 12.89 -52.28
N ILE A 24 -29.87 12.86 -52.96
CA ILE A 24 -29.63 13.16 -54.41
C ILE A 24 -29.54 14.67 -54.76
N ASP A 25 -28.55 15.22 -55.49
CA ASP A 25 -27.41 14.69 -56.30
C ASP A 25 -26.36 15.85 -56.53
N ASN A 26 -25.11 15.72 -57.01
CA ASN A 26 -24.16 14.61 -57.29
C ASN A 26 -22.71 15.22 -57.42
N ASP A 27 -21.75 14.43 -57.94
CA ASP A 27 -20.47 14.80 -58.61
C ASP A 27 -19.32 15.45 -57.80
N VAL A 28 -18.03 15.14 -57.99
CA VAL A 28 -17.28 13.98 -58.58
C VAL A 28 -15.78 14.18 -58.25
N ASP A 29 -14.85 13.23 -58.15
CA ASP A 29 -14.85 11.75 -58.23
C ASP A 29 -14.32 11.19 -56.85
N THR A 30 -13.32 10.32 -56.61
CA THR A 30 -12.34 9.55 -57.40
C THR A 30 -11.89 8.28 -56.64
N GLN A 31 -11.29 7.34 -57.40
CA GLN A 31 -10.28 6.31 -57.02
C GLN A 31 -9.72 6.41 -55.58
N ARG A 32 -9.88 5.46 -54.64
CA ARG A 32 -10.20 4.01 -54.65
C ARG A 32 -9.02 3.07 -55.01
N GLU A 33 -9.02 1.89 -54.37
CA GLU A 33 -8.06 0.76 -54.47
C GLU A 33 -6.67 1.01 -53.81
N ASN A 34 -6.03 0.10 -53.07
CA ASN A 34 -6.28 -1.35 -52.83
C ASN A 34 -6.25 -1.77 -51.33
N GLU A 35 -6.65 -3.01 -51.07
CA GLU A 35 -6.58 -3.71 -49.77
C GLU A 35 -5.29 -4.58 -49.63
N GLU A 36 -5.11 -5.18 -48.45
CA GLU A 36 -4.16 -6.26 -48.10
C GLU A 36 -2.65 -6.06 -48.35
N GLU A 37 -1.87 -5.89 -47.27
CA GLU A 37 -0.57 -6.56 -47.17
C GLU A 37 -0.27 -7.02 -45.72
N VAL A 38 0.53 -8.08 -45.59
CA VAL A 38 0.59 -9.02 -44.45
C VAL A 38 1.59 -8.60 -43.37
N GLU A 39 1.46 -9.20 -42.18
CA GLU A 39 2.41 -9.15 -41.07
C GLU A 39 3.90 -9.23 -41.51
N LYS A 40 4.66 -8.15 -41.25
CA LYS A 40 6.10 -8.23 -41.00
C LYS A 40 6.61 -7.02 -40.21
N TYR A 41 6.84 -7.22 -38.91
CA TYR A 41 7.80 -6.42 -38.15
C TYR A 41 8.87 -7.38 -37.62
N GLU A 42 9.93 -7.54 -38.42
CA GLU A 42 11.14 -8.24 -38.00
C GLU A 42 11.86 -7.39 -36.94
N GLY A 43 12.37 -8.02 -35.90
CA GLY A 43 12.94 -7.32 -34.75
C GLY A 43 14.32 -6.73 -35.05
N HIS A 44 14.61 -5.59 -34.42
CA HIS A 44 15.97 -5.08 -34.26
C HIS A 44 16.23 -4.64 -32.82
N ASP A 45 17.31 -5.20 -32.27
CA ASP A 45 18.29 -4.56 -31.38
C ASP A 45 17.79 -4.00 -30.04
N ALA A 46 17.44 -4.91 -29.12
CA ALA A 46 17.26 -4.62 -27.70
C ALA A 46 18.62 -4.53 -26.95
N GLU A 47 19.56 -3.69 -27.41
CA GLU A 47 20.84 -3.44 -26.73
C GLU A 47 21.13 -1.94 -26.53
N ASN A 48 21.31 -1.54 -25.26
CA ASN A 48 21.70 -0.24 -24.67
C ASN A 48 20.60 0.60 -23.98
N GLU A 49 20.06 0.10 -22.86
CA GLU A 49 19.30 0.92 -21.90
C GLU A 49 20.09 1.24 -20.61
N SER A 50 20.36 2.54 -20.41
CA SER A 50 20.77 3.17 -19.14
C SER A 50 22.08 2.71 -18.46
N GLU A 51 23.18 3.44 -18.72
CA GLU A 51 24.47 3.23 -18.03
C GLU A 51 24.56 3.87 -16.63
N ASN A 52 23.45 4.35 -16.06
CA ASN A 52 23.42 4.90 -14.70
C ASN A 52 22.04 4.79 -14.02
N ASP A 53 21.65 3.56 -13.66
CA ASP A 53 20.43 3.23 -12.91
C ASP A 53 20.55 3.43 -11.37
N GLY A 54 21.64 4.05 -10.90
CA GLY A 54 21.93 4.21 -9.47
C GLY A 54 22.27 2.90 -8.73
N THR A 55 22.51 1.81 -9.45
CA THR A 55 22.91 0.51 -8.91
C THR A 55 24.35 0.16 -9.32
N LYS A 56 25.12 -0.48 -8.42
CA LYS A 56 26.43 -1.06 -8.70
C LYS A 56 26.39 -2.57 -8.51
N LEU A 57 26.99 -3.29 -9.46
CA LEU A 57 27.29 -4.71 -9.31
C LEU A 57 28.73 -4.83 -8.77
N ILE A 58 28.87 -5.51 -7.64
CA ILE A 58 30.13 -5.80 -6.97
C ILE A 58 30.32 -7.31 -6.97
N TYR A 59 31.54 -7.76 -7.22
CA TYR A 59 31.93 -9.16 -7.18
C TYR A 59 33.09 -9.32 -6.19
N PHE A 60 32.87 -10.13 -5.15
CA PHE A 60 33.87 -10.46 -4.15
C PHE A 60 34.23 -11.95 -4.28
N ALA A 61 35.50 -12.24 -4.52
CA ALA A 61 36.02 -13.60 -4.53
C ALA A 61 36.70 -13.92 -3.20
N CYS A 62 36.25 -15.00 -2.56
CA CYS A 62 36.83 -15.51 -1.31
C CYS A 62 38.16 -16.25 -1.53
N GLU A 63 38.38 -16.77 -2.75
CA GLU A 63 39.60 -17.45 -3.18
C GLU A 63 40.12 -16.87 -4.52
N THR A 64 40.65 -17.70 -5.42
CA THR A 64 41.04 -17.27 -6.77
C THR A 64 39.82 -16.87 -7.60
N PRO A 65 39.73 -15.62 -8.12
CA PRO A 65 38.53 -15.15 -8.81
C PRO A 65 38.17 -15.97 -10.05
N ASN A 66 36.89 -16.34 -10.19
CA ASN A 66 36.41 -17.02 -11.39
C ASN A 66 36.30 -16.04 -12.58
N GLN A 67 37.40 -15.95 -13.35
CA GLN A 67 37.53 -15.01 -14.47
C GLN A 67 36.42 -15.17 -15.53
N HIS A 68 35.89 -16.39 -15.75
CA HIS A 68 34.77 -16.63 -16.67
C HIS A 68 33.52 -15.85 -16.23
N ILE A 69 33.14 -15.98 -14.96
CA ILE A 69 31.98 -15.29 -14.38
C ILE A 69 32.22 -13.78 -14.36
N ILE A 70 33.42 -13.31 -14.02
CA ILE A 70 33.77 -11.89 -14.08
C ILE A 70 33.58 -11.32 -15.48
N ASP A 71 34.04 -12.00 -16.52
CA ASP A 71 33.96 -11.48 -17.89
C ASP A 71 32.53 -11.55 -18.46
N ILE A 72 31.72 -12.53 -18.05
CA ILE A 72 30.28 -12.55 -18.33
C ILE A 72 29.57 -11.37 -17.64
N LEU A 73 29.80 -11.17 -16.35
CA LEU A 73 29.19 -10.06 -15.60
C LEU A 73 29.63 -8.69 -16.16
N ARG A 74 30.87 -8.55 -16.64
CA ARG A 74 31.36 -7.37 -17.38
C ARG A 74 30.67 -7.22 -18.74
N SER A 75 30.46 -8.30 -19.49
CA SER A 75 29.74 -8.27 -20.77
C SER A 75 28.29 -7.78 -20.64
N LYS A 76 27.70 -7.92 -19.44
CA LYS A 76 26.35 -7.42 -19.11
C LYS A 76 26.35 -6.08 -18.36
N ARG A 77 27.48 -5.63 -17.78
CA ARG A 77 27.59 -4.35 -17.06
C ARG A 77 29.02 -3.82 -17.07
N SER A 78 29.24 -2.70 -17.77
CA SER A 78 30.54 -2.02 -17.90
C SER A 78 31.19 -1.64 -16.56
N THR A 79 30.39 -1.39 -15.51
CA THR A 79 30.84 -0.85 -14.23
C THR A 79 31.10 -1.90 -13.13
N LEU A 80 31.37 -3.17 -13.45
CA LEU A 80 31.63 -4.22 -12.46
C LEU A 80 32.89 -3.91 -11.63
N GLN A 81 32.74 -3.84 -10.30
CA GLN A 81 33.88 -3.78 -9.37
C GLN A 81 34.21 -5.17 -8.83
N THR A 82 35.50 -5.49 -8.70
CA THR A 82 36.00 -6.83 -8.34
C THR A 82 36.99 -6.75 -7.17
N PHE A 83 36.75 -7.50 -6.10
CA PHE A 83 37.58 -7.52 -4.88
C PHE A 83 38.00 -8.94 -4.48
N THR A 84 39.18 -9.07 -3.88
CA THR A 84 39.71 -10.31 -3.27
C THR A 84 40.07 -10.13 -1.78
N VAL A 85 39.80 -8.95 -1.21
CA VAL A 85 40.10 -8.61 0.17
C VAL A 85 38.82 -8.12 0.84
N GLU A 86 38.40 -8.80 1.91
CA GLU A 86 37.14 -8.52 2.64
C GLU A 86 37.03 -7.05 3.07
N GLN A 87 38.09 -6.50 3.66
CA GLN A 87 38.09 -5.12 4.16
C GLN A 87 37.99 -4.08 3.04
N GLU A 88 38.72 -4.25 1.93
CA GLU A 88 38.69 -3.32 0.79
C GLU A 88 37.30 -3.29 0.14
N CYS A 89 36.65 -4.45 0.07
CA CYS A 89 35.27 -4.58 -0.39
C CYS A 89 34.30 -3.84 0.56
N ILE A 90 34.41 -4.05 1.87
CA ILE A 90 33.59 -3.36 2.89
C ILE A 90 33.79 -1.84 2.84
N ASP A 91 35.04 -1.36 2.80
CA ASP A 91 35.37 0.06 2.78
C ASP A 91 34.85 0.75 1.51
N TYR A 92 34.95 0.09 0.35
CA TYR A 92 34.35 0.57 -0.89
C TYR A 92 32.82 0.61 -0.82
N MET A 93 32.18 -0.44 -0.29
CA MET A 93 30.73 -0.48 -0.11
C MET A 93 30.23 0.63 0.83
N ILE A 94 30.96 0.95 1.91
CA ILE A 94 30.63 2.04 2.83
C ILE A 94 30.78 3.43 2.19
N LEU A 95 31.68 3.58 1.21
CA LEU A 95 31.96 4.85 0.54
C LEU A 95 30.90 5.26 -0.49
N ILE A 96 30.24 4.30 -1.14
CA ILE A 96 29.24 4.57 -2.19
C ILE A 96 27.82 4.72 -1.64
N ASN A 97 27.00 5.54 -2.32
CA ASN A 97 25.60 5.77 -1.98
C ASN A 97 24.62 5.07 -2.96
N ASP A 98 25.15 4.42 -3.99
CA ASP A 98 24.39 3.60 -4.94
C ASP A 98 23.80 2.36 -4.27
N THR A 99 22.73 1.80 -4.86
CA THR A 99 22.21 0.48 -4.50
C THR A 99 23.22 -0.60 -4.89
N ILE A 100 23.47 -1.58 -4.02
CA ILE A 100 24.48 -2.62 -4.23
C ILE A 100 23.82 -3.97 -4.51
N PHE A 101 24.22 -4.57 -5.63
CA PHE A 101 24.08 -5.99 -5.91
C PHE A 101 25.46 -6.64 -5.68
N LEU A 102 25.57 -7.53 -4.69
CA LEU A 102 26.84 -8.14 -4.29
C LEU A 102 26.86 -9.63 -4.66
N VAL A 103 27.74 -10.02 -5.58
CA VAL A 103 28.07 -11.42 -5.86
C VAL A 103 29.22 -11.84 -4.95
N ILE A 104 29.09 -12.99 -4.30
CA ILE A 104 30.11 -13.62 -3.45
C ILE A 104 30.47 -14.96 -4.10
N ASP A 105 31.71 -15.10 -4.56
CA ASP A 105 32.27 -16.31 -5.16
C ASP A 105 33.03 -17.12 -4.10
N GLY A 106 32.50 -18.30 -3.74
CA GLY A 106 33.03 -19.16 -2.68
C GLY A 106 32.47 -18.88 -1.27
N SER A 107 33.31 -19.04 -0.24
CA SER A 107 32.92 -19.05 1.17
C SER A 107 33.51 -17.87 1.97
N PRO A 108 32.73 -16.83 2.31
CA PRO A 108 33.22 -15.64 3.02
C PRO A 108 33.36 -15.90 4.53
N SER A 109 34.10 -15.05 5.24
CA SER A 109 34.20 -15.12 6.70
C SER A 109 32.89 -14.70 7.39
N THR A 110 32.61 -15.26 8.58
CA THR A 110 31.49 -14.83 9.43
C THR A 110 31.58 -13.34 9.78
N SER A 111 32.80 -12.81 9.90
CA SER A 111 33.07 -11.38 10.10
C SER A 111 32.63 -10.52 8.92
N PHE A 112 32.87 -10.95 7.68
CA PHE A 112 32.39 -10.27 6.48
C PHE A 112 30.85 -10.27 6.44
N LEU A 113 30.22 -11.42 6.69
CA LEU A 113 28.76 -11.56 6.72
C LEU A 113 28.10 -10.64 7.76
N GLU A 114 28.62 -10.56 8.99
CA GLU A 114 28.09 -9.65 10.00
C GLU A 114 28.35 -8.16 9.69
N ALA A 115 29.44 -7.84 8.98
CA ALA A 115 29.69 -6.46 8.52
C ALA A 115 28.65 -6.04 7.46
N ILE A 116 28.51 -6.80 6.38
CA ILE A 116 27.61 -6.45 5.25
C ILE A 116 26.13 -6.45 5.66
N LYS A 117 25.73 -7.31 6.60
CA LYS A 117 24.38 -7.38 7.22
C LYS A 117 23.87 -6.05 7.77
N SER A 118 24.77 -5.13 8.12
CA SER A 118 24.43 -3.79 8.62
C SER A 118 24.19 -2.73 7.53
N LEU A 119 24.62 -2.99 6.29
CA LEU A 119 24.63 -2.05 5.17
C LEU A 119 23.26 -2.02 4.48
N LYS A 120 22.57 -0.88 4.59
CA LYS A 120 21.15 -0.72 4.20
C LYS A 120 20.92 -0.47 2.70
N HIS A 121 21.99 -0.24 1.95
CA HIS A 121 22.01 0.02 0.52
C HIS A 121 22.45 -1.19 -0.29
N ILE A 122 22.92 -2.26 0.36
CA ILE A 122 22.88 -3.60 -0.23
C ILE A 122 21.40 -3.99 -0.34
N ASP A 123 20.99 -4.33 -1.55
CA ASP A 123 19.63 -4.75 -1.86
C ASP A 123 19.55 -6.27 -2.04
N SER A 124 20.53 -6.86 -2.73
CA SER A 124 20.56 -8.28 -3.09
C SER A 124 21.98 -8.84 -3.00
N VAL A 125 22.13 -10.02 -2.39
CA VAL A 125 23.38 -10.78 -2.30
C VAL A 125 23.24 -12.14 -2.98
N PHE A 126 24.18 -12.47 -3.85
CA PHE A 126 24.19 -13.68 -4.67
C PHE A 126 25.38 -14.55 -4.26
N PHE A 127 25.13 -15.67 -3.60
CA PHE A 127 26.17 -16.63 -3.25
C PHE A 127 26.38 -17.60 -4.41
N TYR A 128 27.48 -17.40 -5.14
CA TYR A 128 27.95 -18.30 -6.18
C TYR A 128 28.93 -19.31 -5.54
N SER A 129 28.41 -20.47 -5.14
CA SER A 129 29.18 -21.48 -4.40
C SER A 129 28.52 -22.86 -4.52
N SER A 130 29.34 -23.90 -4.45
CA SER A 130 28.92 -25.31 -4.48
C SER A 130 28.83 -25.96 -3.09
N LEU A 131 28.97 -25.19 -2.01
CA LEU A 131 29.05 -25.69 -0.64
C LEU A 131 27.79 -25.34 0.19
N PRO A 132 26.98 -26.35 0.60
CA PRO A 132 25.74 -26.11 1.35
C PRO A 132 25.90 -25.51 2.75
N ASP A 133 27.06 -25.62 3.39
CA ASP A 133 27.21 -25.33 4.83
C ASP A 133 26.92 -23.85 5.19
N ILE A 134 27.10 -22.93 4.25
CA ILE A 134 26.81 -21.49 4.43
C ILE A 134 25.29 -21.24 4.57
N ILE A 135 24.46 -22.08 3.92
CA ILE A 135 23.00 -21.95 3.86
C ILE A 135 22.40 -21.97 5.27
N ASP A 136 22.98 -22.77 6.16
CA ASP A 136 22.45 -22.97 7.51
C ASP A 136 22.62 -21.71 8.37
N ASP A 137 23.74 -20.98 8.22
CA ASP A 137 23.97 -19.71 8.93
C ASP A 137 23.25 -18.53 8.27
N ILE A 138 23.09 -18.54 6.94
CA ILE A 138 22.20 -17.60 6.23
C ILE A 138 20.76 -17.76 6.74
N ASN A 139 20.24 -18.99 6.88
CA ASN A 139 18.88 -19.25 7.35
C ASN A 139 18.63 -18.88 8.82
N LYS A 140 19.69 -18.80 9.64
CA LYS A 140 19.63 -18.26 11.02
C LYS A 140 19.71 -16.73 11.05
N GLY A 141 20.22 -16.11 9.99
CA GLY A 141 20.49 -14.68 9.88
C GLY A 141 19.25 -13.85 9.54
N GLN A 142 19.14 -12.68 10.19
CA GLN A 142 18.21 -11.63 9.81
C GLN A 142 18.96 -10.55 9.02
N TYR A 143 18.78 -10.54 7.69
CA TYR A 143 19.44 -9.62 6.75
C TYR A 143 18.49 -8.56 6.17
N ALA A 144 18.97 -7.34 5.96
CA ALA A 144 18.18 -6.26 5.35
C ALA A 144 18.01 -6.39 3.82
N TYR A 145 18.79 -7.27 3.19
CA TYR A 145 18.83 -7.54 1.75
C TYR A 145 18.20 -8.90 1.41
N LEU A 146 17.86 -9.09 0.13
CA LEU A 146 17.49 -10.41 -0.41
C LEU A 146 18.74 -11.28 -0.58
N VAL A 147 18.58 -12.60 -0.42
CA VAL A 147 19.67 -13.57 -0.55
C VAL A 147 19.30 -14.63 -1.57
N TYR A 148 20.19 -14.86 -2.53
CA TYR A 148 20.05 -15.83 -3.60
C TYR A 148 21.22 -16.82 -3.52
N LEU A 149 20.93 -18.11 -3.74
CA LEU A 149 21.91 -19.19 -3.82
C LEU A 149 22.00 -19.61 -5.28
N CYS A 150 23.21 -19.63 -5.84
CA CYS A 150 23.45 -19.79 -7.27
C CYS A 150 24.50 -20.88 -7.52
N GLU A 151 24.05 -22.11 -7.75
CA GLU A 151 24.93 -23.27 -8.01
C GLU A 151 25.51 -23.26 -9.44
N THR A 152 24.88 -22.54 -10.37
CA THR A 152 25.30 -22.45 -11.78
C THR A 152 25.29 -21.01 -12.31
N GLU A 153 26.07 -20.76 -13.35
CA GLU A 153 26.13 -19.49 -14.07
C GLU A 153 24.72 -19.02 -14.51
N GLU A 154 23.91 -19.92 -15.06
CA GLU A 154 22.52 -19.64 -15.46
C GLU A 154 21.69 -19.16 -14.26
N THR A 155 21.75 -19.85 -13.12
CA THR A 155 21.04 -19.43 -11.90
C THR A 155 21.54 -18.10 -11.32
N LEU A 156 22.82 -17.77 -11.50
CA LEU A 156 23.38 -16.49 -11.08
C LEU A 156 22.86 -15.34 -11.95
N ILE A 157 22.92 -15.49 -13.27
CA ILE A 157 22.50 -14.46 -14.22
C ILE A 157 20.98 -14.22 -14.13
N ASP A 158 20.17 -15.28 -14.02
CA ASP A 158 18.72 -15.14 -13.86
C ASP A 158 18.33 -14.57 -12.49
N SER A 159 19.07 -14.89 -11.41
CA SER A 159 18.85 -14.26 -10.10
C SER A 159 19.16 -12.77 -10.13
N ILE A 160 20.27 -12.35 -10.75
CA ILE A 160 20.65 -10.94 -10.91
C ILE A 160 19.61 -10.19 -11.75
N ARG A 161 19.18 -10.76 -12.88
CA ARG A 161 18.12 -10.20 -13.74
C ARG A 161 16.82 -10.02 -12.97
N LYS A 162 16.33 -11.08 -12.33
CA LYS A 162 15.11 -11.06 -11.52
C LYS A 162 15.19 -10.04 -10.38
N SER A 163 16.33 -9.93 -9.71
CA SER A 163 16.52 -8.96 -8.60
C SER A 163 16.38 -7.51 -9.07
N ARG A 164 16.82 -7.22 -10.31
CA ARG A 164 16.62 -5.91 -10.96
C ARG A 164 15.14 -5.68 -11.26
N GLU A 165 14.46 -6.65 -11.89
CA GLU A 165 13.00 -6.58 -12.15
C GLU A 165 12.19 -6.36 -10.85
N GLU A 166 12.58 -7.02 -9.75
CA GLU A 166 11.95 -6.85 -8.43
C GLU A 166 12.33 -5.51 -7.76
N LEU A 167 13.50 -4.93 -8.04
CA LEU A 167 13.94 -3.61 -7.57
C LEU A 167 13.21 -2.48 -8.32
N ASP A 168 13.13 -2.57 -9.65
CA ASP A 168 12.38 -1.62 -10.48
C ASP A 168 10.90 -1.64 -10.09
N GLN A 169 10.32 -2.82 -9.88
CA GLN A 169 8.99 -2.98 -9.29
C GLN A 169 8.89 -2.35 -7.89
N HIS A 170 9.90 -2.48 -7.03
CA HIS A 170 9.91 -1.85 -5.70
C HIS A 170 9.93 -0.31 -5.80
N ILE A 171 10.73 0.26 -6.71
CA ILE A 171 10.80 1.72 -6.94
C ILE A 171 9.46 2.24 -7.47
N VAL A 172 8.88 1.58 -8.48
CA VAL A 172 7.54 1.90 -9.01
C VAL A 172 6.49 1.79 -7.91
N THR A 173 6.49 0.69 -7.15
CA THR A 173 5.63 0.48 -5.97
C THR A 173 5.74 1.67 -5.01
N LEU A 174 6.95 1.98 -4.51
CA LEU A 174 7.16 3.10 -3.58
C LEU A 174 6.68 4.44 -4.16
N SER A 175 6.90 4.70 -5.44
CA SER A 175 6.42 5.94 -6.09
C SER A 175 4.89 6.07 -6.08
N MET A 176 4.16 4.98 -6.38
CA MET A 176 2.69 4.94 -6.32
C MET A 176 2.17 5.19 -4.91
N TYR A 177 2.88 4.70 -3.89
CA TYR A 177 2.48 4.90 -2.49
C TYR A 177 2.98 6.21 -1.87
N ASN A 178 3.95 6.90 -2.49
CA ASN A 178 4.48 8.19 -2.06
C ASN A 178 3.79 9.40 -2.73
N ILE A 179 2.69 9.15 -3.46
CA ILE A 179 1.69 10.17 -3.82
C ILE A 179 1.25 10.93 -2.55
N LYS A 180 0.97 12.23 -2.69
CA LYS A 180 0.58 13.12 -1.58
C LYS A 180 -0.64 12.58 -0.84
N GLU A 181 -0.40 11.98 0.33
CA GLU A 181 -1.43 11.46 1.21
C GLU A 181 -2.40 12.56 1.67
N LYS A 182 -3.69 12.20 1.75
CA LYS A 182 -4.78 13.06 2.20
C LYS A 182 -5.60 12.33 3.25
N ALA A 183 -5.52 12.75 4.51
CA ALA A 183 -6.23 12.10 5.62
C ALA A 183 -7.75 12.34 5.63
N THR A 184 -8.23 13.46 5.08
CA THR A 184 -9.65 13.86 5.06
C THR A 184 -10.07 14.60 3.80
N ARG A 185 -11.35 14.46 3.43
CA ARG A 185 -12.04 15.16 2.34
C ARG A 185 -13.04 16.17 2.88
N ASP A 186 -13.03 17.37 2.32
CA ASP A 186 -14.03 18.41 2.60
C ASP A 186 -15.25 18.20 1.70
N LEU A 187 -16.36 17.67 2.26
CA LEU A 187 -17.53 17.30 1.46
C LEU A 187 -18.29 18.50 0.89
N SER A 188 -17.99 19.74 1.30
CA SER A 188 -18.54 20.94 0.64
C SER A 188 -17.95 21.17 -0.76
N LYS A 189 -16.76 20.61 -1.03
CA LYS A 189 -16.02 20.74 -2.30
C LYS A 189 -15.83 19.39 -3.01
N GLU A 190 -15.79 18.30 -2.24
CA GLU A 190 -15.27 16.99 -2.69
C GLU A 190 -16.31 15.86 -2.64
N ALA A 191 -17.60 16.21 -2.56
CA ALA A 191 -18.70 15.24 -2.60
C ALA A 191 -18.60 14.26 -3.79
N GLY A 192 -18.03 14.69 -4.93
CA GLY A 192 -17.75 13.83 -6.08
C GLY A 192 -16.80 12.67 -5.78
N SER A 193 -15.61 12.93 -5.21
CA SER A 193 -14.66 11.87 -4.82
C SER A 193 -15.26 10.96 -3.75
N PHE A 194 -15.95 11.54 -2.77
CA PHE A 194 -16.63 10.77 -1.73
C PHE A 194 -17.71 9.81 -2.30
N ILE A 195 -18.56 10.29 -3.23
CA ILE A 195 -19.58 9.47 -3.92
C ILE A 195 -18.91 8.40 -4.77
N PHE A 196 -17.89 8.75 -5.55
CA PHE A 196 -17.09 7.79 -6.32
C PHE A 196 -16.54 6.68 -5.43
N PHE A 197 -16.02 7.02 -4.24
CA PHE A 197 -15.51 6.05 -3.29
C PHE A 197 -16.60 5.13 -2.71
N GLN A 198 -17.84 5.64 -2.50
CA GLN A 198 -18.97 4.76 -2.13
C GLN A 198 -19.27 3.75 -3.25
N LEU A 199 -19.28 4.23 -4.51
CA LEU A 199 -19.55 3.41 -5.68
C LEU A 199 -18.45 2.36 -5.90
N PHE A 200 -17.18 2.75 -5.75
CA PHE A 200 -16.03 1.84 -5.80
C PHE A 200 -16.16 0.72 -4.77
N LYS A 201 -16.41 1.03 -3.49
CA LYS A 201 -16.62 0.01 -2.45
C LYS A 201 -17.83 -0.89 -2.74
N ASN A 202 -18.92 -0.33 -3.30
CA ASN A 202 -20.08 -1.12 -3.70
C ASN A 202 -19.78 -2.05 -4.89
N ILE A 203 -18.95 -1.61 -5.84
CA ILE A 203 -18.45 -2.44 -6.95
C ILE A 203 -17.56 -3.58 -6.40
N LEU A 204 -16.66 -3.30 -5.45
CA LEU A 204 -15.84 -4.33 -4.81
C LEU A 204 -16.71 -5.42 -4.16
N LYS A 205 -17.77 -5.07 -3.44
CA LYS A 205 -18.70 -6.03 -2.81
C LYS A 205 -19.46 -6.94 -3.80
N HIS A 206 -19.35 -6.69 -5.11
CA HIS A 206 -19.88 -7.56 -6.17
C HIS A 206 -18.79 -8.27 -6.99
N MET A 207 -17.51 -8.11 -6.65
CA MET A 207 -16.41 -8.85 -7.26
C MET A 207 -16.16 -10.18 -6.54
N PRO A 208 -15.67 -11.22 -7.23
CA PRO A 208 -15.30 -12.47 -6.57
C PRO A 208 -14.00 -12.33 -5.76
N THR A 209 -14.07 -12.64 -4.47
CA THR A 209 -12.89 -12.86 -3.62
C THR A 209 -12.17 -14.12 -4.11
N THR A 210 -10.99 -13.95 -4.72
CA THR A 210 -10.21 -15.06 -5.31
C THR A 210 -8.81 -15.16 -4.72
N ASP A 211 -8.21 -16.35 -4.78
CA ASP A 211 -6.79 -16.55 -4.42
C ASP A 211 -5.86 -15.64 -5.23
N GLN A 212 -6.22 -15.32 -6.48
CA GLN A 212 -5.44 -14.37 -7.28
C GLN A 212 -5.51 -12.95 -6.71
N ALA A 213 -6.66 -12.52 -6.17
CA ALA A 213 -6.77 -11.24 -5.47
C ALA A 213 -5.91 -11.19 -4.20
N LYS A 214 -5.88 -12.29 -3.41
CA LYS A 214 -4.96 -12.43 -2.28
C LYS A 214 -3.50 -12.36 -2.74
N LYS A 215 -3.11 -13.17 -3.73
CA LYS A 215 -1.74 -13.20 -4.28
C LYS A 215 -1.28 -11.82 -4.77
N THR A 216 -2.11 -11.09 -5.52
CA THR A 216 -1.80 -9.70 -5.92
C THR A 216 -1.50 -8.83 -4.70
N MET A 217 -2.39 -8.81 -3.71
CA MET A 217 -2.20 -8.00 -2.49
C MET A 217 -0.91 -8.39 -1.74
N ILE A 218 -0.60 -9.68 -1.64
CA ILE A 218 0.58 -10.17 -0.94
C ILE A 218 1.88 -9.83 -1.69
N THR A 219 1.94 -9.98 -3.01
CA THR A 219 3.09 -9.52 -3.82
C THR A 219 3.31 -8.03 -3.64
N THR A 220 2.25 -7.22 -3.70
CA THR A 220 2.31 -5.77 -3.45
C THR A 220 2.81 -5.44 -2.04
N CYS A 221 2.44 -6.23 -1.02
CA CYS A 221 2.95 -6.08 0.34
C CYS A 221 4.43 -6.49 0.47
N ARG A 222 4.85 -7.63 -0.08
CA ARG A 222 6.26 -8.07 -0.08
C ARG A 222 7.14 -7.05 -0.81
N ASN A 223 6.67 -6.52 -1.94
CA ASN A 223 7.35 -5.46 -2.67
C ASN A 223 7.47 -4.19 -1.82
N TYR A 224 6.38 -3.64 -1.27
CA TYR A 224 6.47 -2.39 -0.48
C TYR A 224 7.31 -2.53 0.80
N TYR A 225 7.30 -3.69 1.44
CA TYR A 225 8.07 -3.98 2.66
C TYR A 225 9.42 -4.70 2.39
N ARG A 226 9.99 -4.58 1.18
CA ARG A 226 11.35 -5.08 0.85
C ARG A 226 12.37 -4.63 1.91
N GLY A 227 13.19 -5.58 2.38
CA GLY A 227 14.16 -5.37 3.46
C GLY A 227 13.59 -5.06 4.85
N LYS A 228 12.26 -5.12 5.08
CA LYS A 228 11.62 -4.95 6.40
C LYS A 228 11.24 -6.31 6.98
N LEU A 229 12.24 -7.11 7.34
CA LEU A 229 12.10 -8.48 7.85
C LEU A 229 10.93 -8.72 8.80
N THR A 230 10.74 -7.88 9.83
CA THR A 230 9.64 -8.01 10.79
C THR A 230 8.27 -7.98 10.10
N GLU A 231 8.11 -7.12 9.10
CA GLU A 231 6.87 -7.01 8.34
C GLU A 231 6.79 -8.08 7.24
N LEU A 232 7.91 -8.53 6.66
CA LEU A 232 7.94 -9.69 5.75
C LEU A 232 7.50 -10.98 6.46
N VAL A 233 7.98 -11.23 7.68
CA VAL A 233 7.54 -12.35 8.54
C VAL A 233 6.05 -12.24 8.87
N ASN A 234 5.54 -11.03 9.16
CA ASN A 234 4.10 -10.81 9.34
C ASN A 234 3.30 -11.09 8.04
N ILE A 235 3.85 -10.76 6.87
CA ILE A 235 3.23 -11.04 5.56
C ILE A 235 3.19 -12.54 5.28
N ASP A 236 4.25 -13.28 5.59
CA ASP A 236 4.31 -14.74 5.37
C ASP A 236 3.43 -15.52 6.37
N GLU A 237 3.33 -15.04 7.61
CA GLU A 237 2.33 -15.53 8.56
C GLU A 237 0.90 -15.30 8.03
N PHE A 238 0.59 -14.10 7.53
CA PHE A 238 -0.70 -13.76 6.94
C PHE A 238 -0.99 -14.63 5.69
N ASP A 239 -0.05 -14.72 4.75
CA ASP A 239 -0.23 -15.46 3.50
C ASP A 239 -0.55 -16.94 3.78
N ARG A 240 0.14 -17.55 4.74
CA ARG A 240 -0.09 -18.94 5.16
C ARG A 240 -1.37 -19.15 5.98
N THR A 241 -1.74 -18.23 6.87
CA THR A 241 -2.77 -18.49 7.91
C THR A 241 -4.08 -17.73 7.76
N TYR A 242 -4.11 -16.63 7.00
CA TYR A 242 -5.26 -15.74 6.91
C TYR A 242 -6.52 -16.42 6.33
N LYS A 243 -7.65 -16.23 7.01
CA LYS A 243 -9.00 -16.49 6.53
C LYS A 243 -9.85 -15.21 6.61
N SER A 244 -10.91 -15.14 5.83
CA SER A 244 -11.89 -14.04 5.86
C SER A 244 -12.62 -13.86 7.20
N ALA A 245 -12.47 -14.81 8.15
CA ALA A 245 -12.93 -14.71 9.54
C ALA A 245 -11.92 -13.99 10.47
N ASP A 246 -10.69 -13.74 10.02
CA ASP A 246 -9.61 -13.17 10.83
C ASP A 246 -9.26 -11.71 10.48
N ALA A 247 -10.08 -11.04 9.64
CA ALA A 247 -9.81 -9.70 9.13
C ALA A 247 -9.65 -8.62 10.22
N ILE A 248 -10.59 -8.49 11.16
CA ILE A 248 -10.46 -7.55 12.30
C ILE A 248 -9.25 -7.91 13.19
N PRO A 249 -9.02 -9.17 13.63
CA PRO A 249 -7.80 -9.58 14.31
C PRO A 249 -6.52 -9.10 13.62
N TRP A 250 -6.39 -9.31 12.31
CA TRP A 250 -5.23 -8.85 11.54
C TRP A 250 -5.15 -7.33 11.40
N PHE A 251 -6.27 -6.61 11.43
CA PHE A 251 -6.25 -5.14 11.37
C PHE A 251 -5.81 -4.52 12.69
N VAL A 252 -6.22 -5.09 13.82
CA VAL A 252 -5.91 -4.54 15.16
C VAL A 252 -4.51 -4.98 15.62
N LYS A 253 -3.98 -6.10 15.10
CA LYS A 253 -2.57 -6.51 15.26
C LYS A 253 -1.63 -5.51 14.57
N ASP A 254 -0.77 -4.85 15.35
CA ASP A 254 0.26 -3.91 14.85
C ASP A 254 1.24 -4.61 13.90
N THR A 255 0.99 -4.49 12.59
CA THR A 255 1.65 -5.24 11.51
C THR A 255 1.65 -4.42 10.21
N PHE A 256 2.13 -5.01 9.12
CA PHE A 256 2.15 -4.41 7.80
C PHE A 256 0.76 -3.94 7.32
N ILE A 257 -0.31 -4.70 7.58
CA ILE A 257 -1.57 -4.57 6.84
C ILE A 257 -2.33 -3.30 7.20
N ASN A 258 -2.44 -2.96 8.49
CA ASN A 258 -3.18 -1.78 8.96
C ASN A 258 -2.44 -0.47 8.63
N LYS A 259 -1.11 -0.46 8.74
CA LYS A 259 -0.23 0.63 8.31
C LYS A 259 -0.37 0.88 6.81
N PHE A 260 -0.30 -0.18 6.01
CA PHE A 260 -0.25 -0.06 4.56
C PHE A 260 -1.62 0.28 3.97
N ILE A 261 -2.69 -0.44 4.35
CA ILE A 261 -4.04 -0.18 3.82
C ILE A 261 -4.50 1.25 4.10
N ASN A 262 -4.22 1.80 5.30
CA ASN A 262 -4.55 3.18 5.60
C ASN A 262 -3.71 4.19 4.81
N LYS A 263 -2.44 3.88 4.47
CA LYS A 263 -1.66 4.67 3.50
C LYS A 263 -2.26 4.62 2.09
N VAL A 264 -2.68 3.43 1.62
CA VAL A 264 -3.37 3.25 0.32
C VAL A 264 -4.67 4.06 0.27
N LEU A 265 -5.46 4.02 1.34
CA LEU A 265 -6.73 4.76 1.42
C LEU A 265 -6.53 6.28 1.36
N ARG A 266 -5.40 6.79 1.88
CA ARG A 266 -5.03 8.20 1.84
C ARG A 266 -4.46 8.69 0.50
N THR A 267 -3.99 7.83 -0.41
CA THR A 267 -3.61 8.28 -1.77
C THR A 267 -4.83 8.46 -2.68
N GLU A 268 -5.98 7.90 -2.30
CA GLU A 268 -7.23 7.83 -3.10
C GLU A 268 -7.10 7.08 -4.45
N ASP A 269 -5.96 6.43 -4.75
CA ASP A 269 -5.72 5.78 -6.04
C ASP A 269 -6.53 4.48 -6.19
N VAL A 270 -7.40 4.47 -7.20
CA VAL A 270 -8.36 3.40 -7.50
C VAL A 270 -7.67 2.12 -7.98
N SER A 271 -6.62 2.25 -8.79
CA SER A 271 -5.87 1.13 -9.36
C SER A 271 -5.10 0.38 -8.27
N VAL A 272 -4.62 1.14 -7.28
CA VAL A 272 -3.90 0.66 -6.12
C VAL A 272 -4.86 0.07 -5.08
N LEU A 273 -5.95 0.76 -4.75
CA LEU A 273 -7.02 0.25 -3.88
C LEU A 273 -7.64 -1.06 -4.39
N TYR A 274 -7.74 -1.24 -5.72
CA TYR A 274 -8.21 -2.48 -6.32
C TYR A 274 -7.30 -3.68 -6.00
N GLN A 275 -5.99 -3.48 -5.78
CA GLN A 275 -5.08 -4.56 -5.37
C GLN A 275 -5.44 -5.09 -3.96
N PHE A 276 -5.89 -4.20 -3.07
CA PHE A 276 -6.30 -4.51 -1.69
C PHE A 276 -7.76 -4.99 -1.56
N ARG A 277 -8.51 -5.10 -2.67
CA ARG A 277 -9.95 -5.45 -2.67
C ARG A 277 -10.28 -6.67 -1.80
N PHE A 278 -9.45 -7.71 -1.85
CA PHE A 278 -9.57 -8.95 -1.10
C PHE A 278 -9.79 -8.68 0.40
N TYR A 279 -8.86 -7.96 1.04
CA TYR A 279 -8.90 -7.69 2.47
C TYR A 279 -9.81 -6.51 2.83
N ILE A 280 -9.97 -5.52 1.93
CA ILE A 280 -10.95 -4.44 2.08
C ILE A 280 -12.37 -5.01 2.24
N MET A 281 -12.73 -6.01 1.44
CA MET A 281 -14.05 -6.65 1.50
C MET A 281 -14.22 -7.39 2.82
N ASP A 282 -13.37 -8.37 3.11
CA ASP A 282 -13.44 -9.21 4.32
C ASP A 282 -13.51 -8.35 5.61
N LEU A 283 -12.68 -7.31 5.71
CA LEU A 283 -12.70 -6.38 6.84
C LEU A 283 -14.01 -5.57 6.90
N SER A 284 -14.50 -5.07 5.76
CA SER A 284 -15.77 -4.34 5.70
C SER A 284 -16.95 -5.21 6.13
N GLU A 285 -16.99 -6.49 5.73
CA GLU A 285 -18.09 -7.39 6.06
C GLU A 285 -18.07 -7.81 7.54
N GLN A 286 -16.89 -8.02 8.13
CA GLN A 286 -16.78 -8.22 9.58
C GLN A 286 -17.23 -6.99 10.37
N LEU A 287 -16.86 -5.78 9.92
CA LEU A 287 -17.31 -4.54 10.54
C LEU A 287 -18.83 -4.38 10.41
N GLU A 288 -19.44 -4.74 9.27
CA GLU A 288 -20.91 -4.79 9.10
C GLU A 288 -21.55 -5.75 10.11
N MET A 289 -21.03 -6.96 10.30
CA MET A 289 -21.55 -7.94 11.27
C MET A 289 -21.42 -7.43 12.72
N LYS A 290 -20.24 -6.95 13.13
CA LYS A 290 -20.00 -6.43 14.49
C LYS A 290 -20.82 -5.16 14.79
N PHE A 291 -21.09 -4.34 13.79
CA PHE A 291 -21.99 -3.18 13.93
C PHE A 291 -23.46 -3.59 14.17
N LEU A 292 -23.93 -4.67 13.54
CA LEU A 292 -25.27 -5.22 13.82
C LEU A 292 -25.35 -5.74 15.27
N GLU A 293 -24.36 -6.53 15.71
CA GLU A 293 -24.26 -6.97 17.11
C GLU A 293 -24.28 -5.80 18.11
N LEU A 294 -23.58 -4.70 17.79
CA LEU A 294 -23.53 -3.49 18.63
C LEU A 294 -24.88 -2.78 18.68
N LYS A 295 -25.57 -2.66 17.53
CA LYS A 295 -26.84 -1.93 17.40
C LYS A 295 -28.04 -2.64 18.05
N GLU A 296 -27.98 -3.96 18.22
CA GLU A 296 -28.96 -4.69 19.04
C GLU A 296 -28.80 -4.37 20.54
N LYS A 297 -27.55 -4.22 20.99
CA LYS A 297 -27.17 -4.02 22.40
C LYS A 297 -27.24 -2.54 22.84
N GLN A 298 -26.95 -1.60 21.94
CA GLN A 298 -26.83 -0.16 22.24
C GLN A 298 -27.73 0.69 21.35
N LYS A 299 -28.44 1.68 21.93
CA LYS A 299 -29.40 2.55 21.22
C LYS A 299 -29.18 4.05 21.48
N ASP A 300 -27.98 4.41 21.90
CA ASP A 300 -27.65 5.77 22.39
C ASP A 300 -26.64 6.49 21.49
N VAL A 301 -26.38 7.76 21.81
CA VAL A 301 -25.27 8.52 21.23
C VAL A 301 -23.95 8.01 21.80
N LEU A 302 -23.15 7.35 20.96
CA LEU A 302 -21.80 6.96 21.32
C LEU A 302 -20.83 8.14 21.17
N ARG A 303 -19.77 8.13 21.99
CA ARG A 303 -18.66 9.09 21.91
C ARG A 303 -17.33 8.37 21.82
N PHE A 304 -16.44 8.93 21.01
CA PHE A 304 -15.09 8.41 20.79
C PHE A 304 -14.08 9.55 20.75
N TYR A 305 -12.83 9.20 21.00
CA TYR A 305 -11.70 10.10 21.06
C TYR A 305 -10.53 9.49 20.29
N ARG A 306 -9.76 10.34 19.62
CA ARG A 306 -8.56 9.94 18.88
C ARG A 306 -7.51 11.03 18.94
N HIS A 307 -6.25 10.64 19.12
CA HIS A 307 -5.12 11.52 18.93
C HIS A 307 -4.70 11.59 17.45
N SER A 308 -4.14 12.73 17.06
CA SER A 308 -3.38 12.87 15.83
C SER A 308 -2.21 13.83 16.03
N GLN A 309 -1.29 13.85 15.07
CA GLN A 309 -0.41 14.99 14.85
C GLN A 309 -0.72 15.54 13.47
N LEU A 310 -0.96 16.84 13.36
CA LEU A 310 -1.33 17.52 12.12
C LEU A 310 -0.37 18.66 11.84
N ASN A 311 -0.03 18.86 10.56
CA ASN A 311 0.72 20.05 10.17
C ASN A 311 -0.18 21.30 10.18
N ARG A 312 0.43 22.47 10.06
CA ARG A 312 -0.28 23.75 10.10
C ARG A 312 -1.42 23.87 9.07
N ASP A 313 -1.19 23.47 7.82
CA ASP A 313 -2.20 23.55 6.75
C ASP A 313 -3.41 22.66 7.05
N GLU A 314 -3.18 21.49 7.64
CA GLU A 314 -4.23 20.58 8.09
C GLU A 314 -5.05 21.19 9.23
N VAL A 315 -4.40 21.78 10.24
CA VAL A 315 -5.08 22.47 11.34
C VAL A 315 -5.92 23.64 10.82
N GLU A 316 -5.36 24.49 9.95
CA GLU A 316 -6.09 25.60 9.31
C GLU A 316 -7.21 25.11 8.36
N ASN A 317 -7.10 23.91 7.78
CA ASN A 317 -8.18 23.28 7.03
C ASN A 317 -9.31 22.75 7.92
N PHE A 318 -9.00 22.13 9.06
CA PHE A 318 -10.02 21.72 10.05
C PHE A 318 -10.73 22.92 10.66
N GLN A 319 -10.00 23.99 11.02
CA GLN A 319 -10.58 25.23 11.56
C GLN A 319 -11.57 25.88 10.58
N ARG A 320 -11.23 25.97 9.29
CA ARG A 320 -12.11 26.49 8.24
C ARG A 320 -13.33 25.61 7.94
N ASN A 321 -13.35 24.37 8.44
CA ASN A 321 -14.43 23.41 8.24
C ASN A 321 -15.19 23.05 9.54
N ILE A 322 -15.08 23.86 10.59
CA ILE A 322 -15.93 23.73 11.78
C ILE A 322 -17.39 23.93 11.37
N GLY A 323 -18.21 22.89 11.57
CA GLY A 323 -19.63 22.85 11.16
C GLY A 323 -19.88 22.31 9.75
N ASN A 324 -18.83 22.08 8.95
CA ASN A 324 -18.93 21.41 7.66
C ASN A 324 -18.78 19.87 7.82
N LEU A 325 -19.19 19.12 6.80
CA LEU A 325 -19.04 17.67 6.77
C LEU A 325 -17.65 17.29 6.23
N ILE A 326 -16.90 16.49 7.00
CA ILE A 326 -15.54 16.03 6.68
C ILE A 326 -15.52 14.49 6.74
N SER A 327 -15.17 13.81 5.64
CA SER A 327 -14.98 12.36 5.61
C SER A 327 -13.51 12.01 5.82
N THR A 328 -13.20 10.89 6.47
CA THR A 328 -11.83 10.35 6.54
C THR A 328 -11.51 9.39 5.40
N ASN A 329 -10.22 9.30 5.08
CA ASN A 329 -9.66 8.47 4.03
C ASN A 329 -8.84 7.30 4.61
N GLU A 330 -9.35 6.66 5.66
CA GLU A 330 -8.73 5.52 6.34
C GLU A 330 -9.75 4.80 7.23
N TYR A 331 -9.48 3.54 7.57
CA TYR A 331 -10.15 2.85 8.67
C TYR A 331 -9.74 3.51 9.99
N LEU A 332 -10.72 3.94 10.78
CA LEU A 332 -10.50 4.81 11.91
C LEU A 332 -10.54 4.02 13.23
N SER A 333 -9.38 3.65 13.76
CA SER A 333 -9.28 3.23 15.17
C SER A 333 -9.50 4.44 16.09
N THR A 334 -10.27 4.25 17.16
CA THR A 334 -10.65 5.24 18.16
C THR A 334 -10.86 4.58 19.52
N SER A 335 -10.85 5.35 20.62
CA SER A 335 -11.20 4.86 21.96
C SER A 335 -12.46 5.57 22.46
N SER A 336 -13.36 4.89 23.18
CA SER A 336 -14.43 5.58 23.92
C SER A 336 -13.93 6.34 25.16
N GLN A 337 -12.66 6.16 25.54
CA GLN A 337 -12.04 6.82 26.70
C GLN A 337 -11.17 8.00 26.27
N ARG A 338 -11.56 9.20 26.73
CA ARG A 338 -10.80 10.43 26.50
C ARG A 338 -9.39 10.39 27.10
N SER A 339 -9.22 9.71 28.23
CA SER A 339 -7.93 9.50 28.91
C SER A 339 -6.94 8.76 28.02
N VAL A 340 -7.35 7.63 27.43
CA VAL A 340 -6.51 6.80 26.54
C VAL A 340 -5.99 7.62 25.37
N ALA A 341 -6.89 8.29 24.63
CA ALA A 341 -6.51 9.13 23.49
C ALA A 341 -5.63 10.33 23.90
N TYR A 342 -5.90 10.97 25.05
CA TYR A 342 -5.08 12.06 25.58
C TYR A 342 -3.66 11.57 25.94
N ASP A 343 -3.54 10.42 26.60
CA ASP A 343 -2.28 9.82 26.99
C ASP A 343 -1.39 9.51 25.78
N PHE A 344 -1.96 8.90 24.73
CA PHE A 344 -1.24 8.69 23.47
C PHE A 344 -0.78 10.02 22.83
N ALA A 345 -1.63 11.06 22.85
CA ALA A 345 -1.27 12.36 22.31
C ALA A 345 -0.06 12.98 23.05
N ILE A 346 -0.04 12.95 24.38
CA ILE A 346 1.08 13.45 25.21
C ILE A 346 2.34 12.59 25.06
N LYS A 347 2.20 11.27 24.99
CA LYS A 347 3.32 10.31 24.87
C LYS A 347 3.92 10.27 23.45
N SER A 348 3.16 10.67 22.42
CA SER A 348 3.66 10.71 21.03
C SER A 348 4.83 11.70 20.88
N PRO A 349 5.97 11.32 20.26
CA PRO A 349 7.11 12.22 20.06
C PRO A 349 6.69 13.47 19.28
N LYS A 350 7.01 14.67 19.78
CA LYS A 350 6.63 15.93 19.12
C LYS A 350 7.43 16.08 17.82
N ARG A 351 6.76 15.96 16.67
CA ARG A 351 7.36 16.17 15.35
C ARG A 351 7.45 17.68 15.06
N ASP A 352 8.59 18.14 14.57
CA ASP A 352 8.75 19.56 14.22
C ASP A 352 7.80 19.96 13.07
N GLY A 353 7.21 21.15 13.18
CA GLY A 353 6.15 21.65 12.29
C GLY A 353 4.76 20.99 12.45
N PHE A 354 4.55 20.11 13.44
CA PHE A 354 3.26 19.43 13.68
C PHE A 354 2.70 19.72 15.08
N GLU A 355 1.40 19.99 15.15
CA GLU A 355 0.65 20.15 16.38
C GLU A 355 0.02 18.83 16.84
N ARG A 356 0.01 18.60 18.17
CA ARG A 356 -0.70 17.48 18.80
C ARG A 356 -2.18 17.82 18.94
N VAL A 357 -3.04 16.93 18.46
CA VAL A 357 -4.49 17.14 18.36
C VAL A 357 -5.24 16.02 19.05
N LEU A 358 -6.28 16.37 19.82
CA LEU A 358 -7.28 15.44 20.33
C LEU A 358 -8.63 15.72 19.65
N PHE A 359 -9.16 14.73 18.94
CA PHE A 359 -10.52 14.77 18.40
C PHE A 359 -11.51 14.19 19.42
N GLU A 360 -12.71 14.79 19.50
CA GLU A 360 -13.92 14.16 20.04
C GLU A 360 -14.90 13.92 18.89
N TYR A 361 -15.47 12.73 18.85
CA TYR A 361 -16.41 12.25 17.86
C TYR A 361 -17.70 11.83 18.55
N GLN A 362 -18.86 12.16 17.98
CA GLN A 362 -20.18 11.79 18.50
C GLN A 362 -21.03 11.18 17.39
N VAL A 363 -21.65 10.03 17.66
CA VAL A 363 -22.44 9.25 16.67
C VAL A 363 -23.75 8.80 17.29
N ASP A 364 -24.87 9.29 16.77
CA ASP A 364 -26.22 8.84 17.13
C ASP A 364 -26.61 7.62 16.28
N LEU A 365 -26.69 6.44 16.90
CA LEU A 365 -27.02 5.17 16.24
C LEU A 365 -28.47 5.07 15.72
N ASN A 366 -29.37 5.94 16.20
CA ASN A 366 -30.77 5.99 15.76
C ASN A 366 -30.91 6.82 14.48
N ILE A 367 -30.18 7.93 14.40
CA ILE A 367 -30.18 8.85 13.25
C ILE A 367 -29.29 8.31 12.14
N VAL A 368 -28.08 7.85 12.48
CA VAL A 368 -27.04 7.51 11.48
C VAL A 368 -27.08 6.03 11.14
N GLN A 369 -27.96 5.66 10.21
CA GLN A 369 -28.07 4.29 9.70
C GLN A 369 -26.91 3.86 8.79
N THR A 370 -25.96 4.75 8.48
CA THR A 370 -24.98 4.55 7.41
C THR A 370 -23.53 4.37 7.84
N ILE A 371 -23.14 4.89 9.02
CA ILE A 371 -21.80 4.64 9.58
C ILE A 371 -21.79 3.23 10.16
N ILE A 372 -20.80 2.43 9.79
CA ILE A 372 -20.50 1.13 10.37
C ILE A 372 -19.34 1.31 11.35
N ILE A 373 -19.53 0.83 12.57
CA ILE A 373 -18.56 0.92 13.65
C ILE A 373 -18.62 -0.34 14.51
N ALA A 374 -17.46 -0.96 14.72
CA ALA A 374 -17.34 -2.17 15.54
C ALA A 374 -16.63 -1.85 16.85
N ASP A 375 -17.12 -2.46 17.94
CA ASP A 375 -16.31 -2.68 19.14
C ASP A 375 -15.31 -3.79 18.82
N VAL A 376 -14.01 -3.52 18.96
CA VAL A 376 -12.94 -4.47 18.58
C VAL A 376 -12.08 -4.89 19.76
N ARG A 377 -12.53 -4.59 21.00
CA ARG A 377 -11.84 -4.93 22.25
C ARG A 377 -11.39 -6.38 22.37
N GLU A 378 -12.21 -7.31 21.90
CA GLU A 378 -11.94 -8.76 21.98
C GLU A 378 -10.72 -9.20 21.14
N TYR A 379 -10.28 -8.35 20.20
CA TYR A 379 -9.13 -8.58 19.33
C TYR A 379 -7.95 -7.65 19.62
N SER A 380 -8.14 -6.62 20.46
CA SER A 380 -7.10 -5.64 20.76
C SER A 380 -6.09 -6.18 21.78
N LYS A 381 -4.81 -5.84 21.59
CA LYS A 381 -3.73 -6.16 22.55
C LYS A 381 -3.96 -5.50 23.91
N PHE A 382 -4.81 -4.47 23.96
CA PHE A 382 -5.12 -3.67 25.13
C PHE A 382 -6.65 -3.47 25.27
N PRO A 383 -7.43 -4.51 25.65
CA PRO A 383 -8.90 -4.43 25.70
C PRO A 383 -9.42 -3.34 26.65
N GLU A 384 -8.61 -2.96 27.66
CA GLU A 384 -8.89 -1.87 28.60
C GLU A 384 -8.87 -0.48 27.93
N GLN A 385 -8.33 -0.34 26.73
CA GLN A 385 -8.36 0.90 25.95
C GLN A 385 -9.72 1.14 25.28
N VAL A 386 -10.61 0.15 25.26
CA VAL A 386 -11.97 0.23 24.70
C VAL A 386 -11.97 0.78 23.26
N GLU A 387 -11.29 0.03 22.41
CA GLU A 387 -11.08 0.35 21.00
C GLU A 387 -12.32 0.08 20.13
N PHE A 388 -12.65 1.07 19.30
CA PHE A 388 -13.68 1.01 18.27
C PHE A 388 -13.08 1.31 16.90
N LEU A 389 -13.43 0.49 15.91
CA LEU A 389 -12.96 0.62 14.53
C LEU A 389 -14.11 1.06 13.62
N VAL A 390 -13.94 2.19 12.92
CA VAL A 390 -14.93 2.74 11.97
C VAL A 390 -14.55 2.38 10.54
N ASP A 391 -15.54 1.93 9.77
CA ASP A 391 -15.42 1.45 8.41
C ASP A 391 -15.29 2.57 7.35
N ILE A 392 -14.61 2.27 6.25
CA ILE A 392 -14.42 3.16 5.10
C ILE A 392 -15.63 3.19 4.16
N GLY A 393 -15.76 4.27 3.37
CA GLY A 393 -16.65 4.29 2.21
C GLY A 393 -18.15 4.06 2.48
N LYS A 394 -18.60 4.35 3.71
CA LYS A 394 -19.97 4.11 4.19
C LYS A 394 -20.49 5.34 4.96
N LYS A 395 -20.66 6.45 4.23
CA LYS A 395 -20.87 7.81 4.79
C LYS A 395 -20.00 8.07 6.02
N SER A 396 -18.74 7.61 5.91
CA SER A 396 -17.82 7.48 7.02
C SER A 396 -17.56 8.84 7.63
N LEU A 397 -18.08 9.02 8.85
CA LEU A 397 -17.95 10.22 9.67
C LEU A 397 -18.69 11.44 9.10
N PHE A 398 -20.01 11.49 9.30
CA PHE A 398 -20.74 12.78 9.31
C PHE A 398 -20.68 13.40 10.69
N PHE A 399 -19.65 14.19 10.95
CA PHE A 399 -19.48 14.84 12.24
C PHE A 399 -20.07 16.23 12.31
N TYR A 400 -20.94 16.44 13.30
CA TYR A 400 -20.85 17.64 14.12
C TYR A 400 -19.55 17.59 14.92
N VAL A 401 -18.41 17.93 14.30
CA VAL A 401 -17.17 18.03 15.07
C VAL A 401 -17.24 19.31 15.90
N LYS A 402 -17.66 19.17 17.17
CA LYS A 402 -17.10 20.02 18.22
C LYS A 402 -15.66 19.59 18.42
N ILE A 403 -14.77 20.05 17.54
CA ILE A 403 -13.34 19.82 17.72
C ILE A 403 -12.91 20.63 18.96
N PHE A 404 -12.87 19.97 20.11
CA PHE A 404 -12.14 20.48 21.28
C PHE A 404 -10.64 20.31 21.04
N PHE A 405 -10.13 21.08 20.07
CA PHE A 405 -8.71 21.28 19.81
C PHE A 405 -8.06 21.83 21.08
N LEU A 406 -7.58 20.94 21.95
CA LEU A 406 -6.42 21.26 22.76
C LEU A 406 -5.19 21.06 21.87
N ILE A 407 -4.50 22.16 21.59
CA ILE A 407 -3.07 22.09 21.27
C ILE A 407 -2.39 21.64 22.58
N LEU A 408 -1.81 20.46 22.56
CA LEU A 408 -1.10 19.90 23.72
C LEU A 408 0.36 20.35 23.65
N ILE A 409 0.60 21.53 24.24
CA ILE A 409 1.87 22.28 24.29
C ILE A 409 3.05 21.36 24.63
#